data_AF-A0A242NZP7-F1
#
_entry.id   AF-A0A242NZP7-F1
#
_cell.length_a   1.000
_cell.length_b   1.000
_cell.length_c   1.000
_cell.angle_alpha   90.00
_cell.angle_beta   90.00
_cell.angle_gamma   90.00
#
_symmetry.space_group_name_H-M   'P 1'
#
loop_
_entity.id
_entity.type
_entity.pdbx_description
1 polymer ?
#
loop_
_entity_poly.entity_id
_entity_poly.type
_entity_poly.pdbx_seq_one_letter_code
_entity_poly.pdbx_strand_id
1 'polypeptide(L)'
;MFRGQPASQPASQPASQPASQPASQPASHNLGLFKEFFNHSRLGSLVPHQQLFFSFKDLMIVKSYLINLNLGQRFSFLRTVLLFILAISSLLTISVNSAHALNASTANVIHGSAPYLSFDNWNRAYTTEPLLWMRFSNGAVYQPYNDYSNMANPIVLPDSILKVGDVQTIIPAYNYPSISLSNIIASNNYFNDFDGDGEVNSTGSLTVTWRDVYNNDITDWVKHNQDAYFSSVNGPYQITISSTNGYLWTRYGLPQAGEVSNFQGASHTYYILPVSRARALRAQGLNMGMPYDVSPDTTENFPTTGGDGLAYHLYLRDISPEEVIAINGATVHAVEGEGVYLTLSADRNKLEITLHGPIIVKSKKHKVKPRLEGGNFSPSRFVLYADRSHSKVLYQFELKDWFLNYGPVLSTGPGTYTSKCYYFEGYWLAQENNLSTFYQDGGWGQTTVGLGYFFNEWGSRGGTWNLEQPTVTASGSVVVGGMIRPLTDDNPNVLCVKKRRMIHRP
;
A
#
# COMPACT_ATOMS: atom_id res chain seq x y z
N MET A 1 -2.53 -1.66 -74.36
CA MET A 1 -2.92 -2.96 -74.95
C MET A 1 -3.33 -3.85 -73.79
N PHE A 2 -4.55 -4.38 -73.59
CA PHE A 2 -5.82 -4.50 -74.30
C PHE A 2 -6.92 -3.94 -73.34
N ARG A 3 -7.78 -2.98 -73.70
CA ARG A 3 -9.00 -3.00 -74.55
C ARG A 3 -10.10 -3.95 -74.07
N GLY A 4 -11.20 -3.37 -73.57
CA GLY A 4 -12.49 -4.03 -73.32
C GLY A 4 -13.55 -3.05 -72.75
N GLN A 5 -14.27 -2.36 -73.63
CA GLN A 5 -15.54 -1.65 -73.44
C GLN A 5 -16.44 -2.06 -74.64
N PRO A 6 -17.74 -1.72 -74.73
CA PRO A 6 -18.83 -1.58 -73.73
C PRO A 6 -20.16 -2.26 -74.21
N ALA A 7 -21.21 -2.29 -73.37
CA ALA A 7 -22.63 -2.50 -73.78
C ALA A 7 -23.55 -2.02 -72.62
N SER A 8 -24.22 -0.87 -72.69
CA SER A 8 -25.55 -0.55 -73.27
C SER A 8 -26.77 -1.13 -72.51
N GLN A 9 -27.34 -0.30 -71.60
CA GLN A 9 -28.76 0.07 -71.33
C GLN A 9 -29.94 -0.91 -71.59
N PRO A 10 -31.04 -0.88 -70.78
CA PRO A 10 -32.02 0.21 -70.89
C PRO A 10 -32.69 0.69 -69.57
N ALA A 11 -33.45 1.76 -69.77
CA ALA A 11 -34.11 2.63 -68.80
C ALA A 11 -35.27 1.98 -68.00
N SER A 12 -35.46 2.47 -66.77
CA SER A 12 -36.76 2.55 -66.12
C SER A 12 -36.77 3.70 -65.09
N GLN A 13 -37.48 4.78 -65.40
CA GLN A 13 -38.00 5.80 -64.48
C GLN A 13 -39.54 5.63 -64.42
N PRO A 14 -40.26 6.24 -63.45
CA PRO A 14 -39.97 6.43 -62.03
C PRO A 14 -41.16 5.97 -61.15
N ALA A 15 -40.94 5.75 -59.85
CA ALA A 15 -42.03 5.60 -58.88
C ALA A 15 -42.03 6.78 -57.89
N SER A 16 -42.97 7.70 -58.14
CA SER A 16 -43.74 8.52 -57.19
C SER A 16 -43.12 8.95 -55.86
N GLN A 17 -42.88 10.26 -55.75
CA GLN A 17 -42.91 11.03 -54.50
C GLN A 17 -44.21 10.80 -53.71
N PRO A 18 -44.14 10.97 -52.38
CA PRO A 18 -45.09 11.85 -51.71
C PRO A 18 -44.38 13.12 -51.25
N ALA A 19 -45.04 14.24 -51.52
CA ALA A 19 -44.65 15.55 -51.05
C ALA A 19 -44.80 15.67 -49.53
N SER A 20 -43.77 16.23 -48.89
CA SER A 20 -43.95 17.18 -47.79
C SER A 20 -42.71 18.07 -47.71
N GLN A 21 -42.91 19.36 -47.99
CA GLN A 21 -41.92 20.40 -47.81
C GLN A 21 -41.51 20.49 -46.32
N PRO A 22 -40.24 20.81 -46.00
CA PRO A 22 -39.92 21.39 -44.72
C PRO A 22 -40.34 22.87 -44.71
N ALA A 23 -41.22 23.22 -43.79
CA ALA A 23 -41.47 24.60 -43.44
C ALA A 23 -40.33 25.12 -42.54
N SER A 24 -39.89 26.33 -42.88
CA SER A 24 -39.17 27.33 -42.06
C SER A 24 -37.73 27.03 -41.62
N GLN A 25 -36.82 27.66 -42.35
CA GLN A 25 -35.56 28.25 -41.88
C GLN A 25 -35.77 29.31 -40.77
N PRO A 26 -34.70 29.71 -40.05
CA PRO A 26 -34.74 30.52 -38.85
C PRO A 26 -34.91 32.02 -39.13
N ALA A 27 -35.65 32.72 -38.28
CA ALA A 27 -35.60 34.18 -38.23
C ALA A 27 -34.63 34.62 -37.12
N SER A 28 -33.43 35.01 -37.54
CA SER A 28 -32.57 35.91 -36.81
C SER A 28 -33.24 37.27 -36.66
N HIS A 29 -33.25 37.86 -35.47
CA HIS A 29 -33.32 39.31 -35.33
C HIS A 29 -32.05 39.82 -34.66
N ASN A 30 -31.27 40.53 -35.48
CA ASN A 30 -30.12 41.34 -35.11
C ASN A 30 -30.63 42.59 -34.37
N LEU A 31 -30.01 42.95 -33.24
CA LEU A 31 -30.02 44.31 -32.71
C LEU A 31 -28.56 44.73 -32.49
N GLY A 32 -28.03 45.42 -33.50
CA GLY A 32 -26.69 46.00 -33.47
C GLY A 32 -26.66 47.34 -32.72
N LEU A 33 -25.64 47.47 -31.87
CA LEU A 33 -24.70 48.60 -31.72
C LEU A 33 -25.22 50.06 -31.79
N PHE A 34 -25.31 50.68 -30.60
CA PHE A 34 -24.80 52.03 -30.27
C PHE A 34 -24.13 51.89 -28.89
N LYS A 35 -22.79 51.81 -28.77
CA LYS A 35 -21.85 52.91 -28.45
C LYS A 35 -22.43 53.97 -27.51
N GLU A 36 -21.98 54.01 -26.25
CA GLU A 36 -21.11 55.07 -25.72
C GLU A 36 -20.72 54.88 -24.22
N PHE A 37 -19.41 55.04 -23.98
CA PHE A 37 -18.72 55.52 -22.77
C PHE A 37 -19.02 54.96 -21.36
N PHE A 38 -18.06 54.15 -20.88
CA PHE A 38 -17.58 54.20 -19.50
C PHE A 38 -16.77 55.49 -19.28
N ASN A 39 -17.10 56.27 -18.25
CA ASN A 39 -16.17 56.88 -17.27
C ASN A 39 -16.91 57.84 -16.32
N HIS A 40 -16.98 57.54 -15.02
CA HIS A 40 -16.00 58.03 -14.02
C HIS A 40 -16.42 57.71 -12.57
N SER A 41 -15.45 57.15 -11.84
CA SER A 41 -15.14 57.34 -10.39
C SER A 41 -16.02 56.81 -9.24
N ARG A 42 -15.47 55.76 -8.63
CA ARG A 42 -15.05 55.60 -7.21
C ARG A 42 -16.07 55.25 -6.09
N LEU A 43 -15.73 54.11 -5.48
CA LEU A 43 -15.73 53.70 -4.06
C LEU A 43 -17.05 53.52 -3.29
N GLY A 44 -17.22 52.29 -2.78
CA GLY A 44 -18.02 52.00 -1.58
C GLY A 44 -18.68 50.61 -1.62
N SER A 45 -18.21 49.67 -0.81
CA SER A 45 -18.75 48.32 -0.63
C SER A 45 -20.22 48.28 -0.20
N LEU A 46 -21.01 47.28 -0.65
CA LEU A 46 -21.79 46.31 0.17
C LEU A 46 -22.78 45.48 -0.69
N VAL A 47 -22.55 44.15 -0.72
CA VAL A 47 -23.47 42.99 -0.91
C VAL A 47 -24.58 43.04 -1.99
N PRO A 48 -24.55 42.18 -3.03
CA PRO A 48 -25.68 42.02 -3.95
C PRO A 48 -26.73 41.01 -3.45
N HIS A 49 -27.98 41.43 -3.68
CA HIS A 49 -29.26 40.74 -3.57
C HIS A 49 -29.28 39.21 -3.77
N GLN A 50 -29.77 38.51 -2.75
CA GLN A 50 -30.50 37.24 -2.94
C GLN A 50 -31.84 37.52 -3.63
N GLN A 51 -32.09 36.84 -4.74
CA GLN A 51 -33.41 36.75 -5.34
C GLN A 51 -34.30 35.86 -4.46
N LEU A 52 -35.15 36.50 -3.65
CA LEU A 52 -36.21 35.82 -2.90
C LEU A 52 -37.35 35.46 -3.84
N PHE A 53 -37.33 34.23 -4.36
CA PHE A 53 -38.53 33.57 -4.85
C PHE A 53 -39.36 33.15 -3.63
N PHE A 54 -40.37 33.95 -3.29
CA PHE A 54 -41.31 33.58 -2.24
C PHE A 54 -42.17 32.39 -2.70
N SER A 55 -42.12 31.30 -1.94
CA SER A 55 -43.02 30.16 -2.11
C SER A 55 -44.44 30.56 -1.72
N PHE A 56 -45.44 30.10 -2.48
CA PHE A 56 -46.86 30.36 -2.23
C PHE A 56 -47.34 29.91 -0.84
N LYS A 57 -46.62 28.98 -0.20
CA LYS A 57 -46.88 28.57 1.20
C LYS A 57 -46.58 29.69 2.21
N ASP A 58 -45.59 30.54 1.94
CA ASP A 58 -45.19 31.61 2.87
C ASP A 58 -46.12 32.84 2.77
N LEU A 59 -46.78 33.04 1.62
CA LEU A 59 -47.82 34.07 1.45
C LEU A 59 -49.15 33.69 2.13
N MET A 60 -49.43 32.39 2.27
CA MET A 60 -50.59 31.84 2.98
C MET A 60 -50.39 31.75 4.49
N ILE A 61 -49.16 31.97 4.98
CA ILE A 61 -48.82 32.10 6.42
C ILE A 61 -48.62 33.60 6.75
N VAL A 62 -49.39 34.49 6.14
CA VAL A 62 -49.74 35.72 6.84
C VAL A 62 -50.75 35.30 7.89
N LYS A 63 -50.23 35.07 9.11
CA LYS A 63 -51.00 35.00 10.36
C LYS A 63 -52.27 35.81 10.22
N SER A 64 -53.38 35.19 10.59
CA SER A 64 -54.66 35.79 10.92
C SER A 64 -54.51 36.95 11.92
N TYR A 65 -53.94 38.06 11.47
CA TYR A 65 -54.19 39.36 12.02
C TYR A 65 -55.55 39.75 11.47
N LEU A 66 -56.58 39.34 12.21
CA LEU A 66 -57.81 40.11 12.30
C LEU A 66 -57.39 41.56 12.53
N ILE A 67 -57.27 42.32 11.45
CA ILE A 67 -57.15 43.76 11.52
C ILE A 67 -58.47 44.24 12.11
N ASN A 68 -58.49 44.40 13.43
CA ASN A 68 -59.59 44.96 14.18
C ASN A 68 -59.55 46.48 13.96
N LEU A 69 -59.90 46.92 12.75
CA LEU A 69 -60.10 48.33 12.43
C LEU A 69 -61.37 48.78 13.13
N ASN A 70 -61.21 49.26 14.36
CA ASN A 70 -62.27 49.94 15.10
C ASN A 70 -62.43 51.36 14.52
N LEU A 71 -63.00 51.45 13.31
CA LEU A 71 -63.43 52.71 12.72
C LEU A 71 -64.82 53.03 13.27
N GLY A 72 -64.92 54.14 14.02
CA GLY A 72 -66.19 54.63 14.57
C GLY A 72 -67.28 54.76 13.49
N GLN A 73 -68.54 54.67 13.92
CA GLN A 73 -69.76 54.49 13.11
C GLN A 73 -70.02 55.52 11.98
N ARG A 74 -69.11 56.44 11.67
CA ARG A 74 -69.25 57.45 10.60
C ARG A 74 -68.54 57.12 9.29
N PHE A 75 -67.85 55.98 9.17
CA PHE A 75 -67.10 55.61 7.95
C PHE A 75 -67.42 54.20 7.39
N SER A 76 -68.68 53.75 7.53
CA SER A 76 -69.15 52.44 7.01
C SER A 76 -68.91 52.28 5.51
N PHE A 77 -69.13 53.34 4.73
CA PHE A 77 -68.99 53.32 3.27
C PHE A 77 -67.53 53.10 2.81
N LEU A 78 -66.56 53.70 3.50
CA LEU A 78 -65.14 53.61 3.14
C LEU A 78 -64.58 52.19 3.34
N ARG A 79 -65.07 51.48 4.35
CA ARG A 79 -64.67 50.09 4.65
C ARG A 79 -65.13 49.13 3.56
N THR A 80 -66.35 49.30 3.07
CA THR A 80 -66.91 48.46 1.99
C THR A 80 -66.18 48.69 0.67
N VAL A 81 -65.84 49.95 0.36
CA VAL A 81 -65.09 50.31 -0.86
C VAL A 81 -63.67 49.75 -0.82
N LEU A 82 -62.97 49.84 0.32
CA LEU A 82 -61.60 49.31 0.45
C LEU A 82 -61.58 47.77 0.31
N LEU A 83 -62.55 47.07 0.90
CA LEU A 83 -62.69 45.62 0.74
C LEU A 83 -63.03 45.23 -0.70
N PHE A 84 -63.85 46.02 -1.40
CA PHE A 84 -64.15 45.81 -2.81
C PHE A 84 -62.91 46.01 -3.70
N ILE A 85 -62.11 47.05 -3.45
CA ILE A 85 -60.87 47.30 -4.18
C ILE A 85 -59.87 46.16 -3.93
N LEU A 86 -59.71 45.70 -2.68
CA LEU A 86 -58.86 44.55 -2.36
C LEU A 86 -59.35 43.25 -3.01
N ALA A 87 -60.67 43.03 -3.06
CA ALA A 87 -61.25 41.86 -3.71
C ALA A 87 -61.07 41.90 -5.24
N ILE A 88 -61.25 43.06 -5.88
CA ILE A 88 -61.00 43.22 -7.32
C ILE A 88 -59.50 43.09 -7.61
N SER A 89 -58.64 43.65 -6.77
CA SER A 89 -57.18 43.52 -6.89
C SER A 89 -56.75 42.06 -6.77
N SER A 90 -57.33 41.30 -5.83
CA SER A 90 -57.02 39.87 -5.70
C SER A 90 -57.55 39.07 -6.89
N LEU A 91 -58.76 39.38 -7.39
CA LEU A 91 -59.33 38.74 -8.57
C LEU A 91 -58.49 39.01 -9.84
N LEU A 92 -57.98 40.23 -10.01
CA LEU A 92 -57.08 40.57 -11.12
C LEU A 92 -55.72 39.87 -11.00
N THR A 93 -55.19 39.65 -9.78
CA THR A 93 -53.92 38.92 -9.62
C THR A 93 -54.05 37.40 -9.84
N ILE A 94 -55.25 36.83 -9.72
CA ILE A 94 -55.50 35.40 -9.96
C ILE A 94 -55.51 35.10 -11.47
N SER A 95 -55.88 36.05 -12.33
CA SER A 95 -55.95 35.85 -13.79
C SER A 95 -54.63 36.05 -14.54
N VAL A 96 -53.59 36.62 -13.93
CA VAL A 96 -52.27 36.83 -14.57
C VAL A 96 -51.28 35.69 -14.38
N ASN A 97 -51.60 34.68 -13.56
CA ASN A 97 -50.75 33.53 -13.29
C ASN A 97 -51.36 32.20 -13.75
N SER A 98 -52.20 32.21 -14.79
CA SER A 98 -52.40 30.98 -15.56
C SER A 98 -51.12 30.73 -16.36
N ALA A 99 -50.13 30.14 -15.69
CA ALA A 99 -49.08 29.38 -16.36
C ALA A 99 -49.80 28.23 -17.07
N HIS A 100 -50.26 28.49 -18.29
CA HIS A 100 -50.65 27.43 -19.20
C HIS A 100 -49.39 26.63 -19.45
N ALA A 101 -49.28 25.47 -18.81
CA ALA A 101 -48.31 24.48 -19.22
C ALA A 101 -48.61 24.19 -20.69
N LEU A 102 -47.73 24.64 -21.59
CA LEU A 102 -47.78 24.31 -23.01
C LEU A 102 -47.55 22.80 -23.09
N ASN A 103 -48.63 22.04 -23.12
CA ASN A 103 -48.56 20.61 -23.36
C ASN A 103 -48.48 20.41 -24.87
N ALA A 104 -47.28 20.15 -25.38
CA ALA A 104 -47.08 19.77 -26.77
C ALA A 104 -47.33 18.26 -26.87
N SER A 105 -48.46 17.87 -27.47
CA SER A 105 -48.70 16.49 -27.89
C SER A 105 -48.39 16.36 -29.38
N THR A 106 -47.55 15.41 -29.75
CA THR A 106 -47.33 15.07 -31.16
C THR A 106 -48.42 14.11 -31.63
N ALA A 107 -48.88 14.27 -32.88
CA ALA A 107 -49.86 13.35 -33.47
C ALA A 107 -49.28 11.93 -33.68
N ASN A 108 -47.96 11.83 -33.83
CA ASN A 108 -47.22 10.58 -34.02
C ASN A 108 -46.09 10.49 -33.01
N VAL A 109 -45.54 9.29 -32.82
CA VAL A 109 -44.35 9.09 -32.00
C VAL A 109 -43.16 9.80 -32.63
N ILE A 110 -42.36 10.48 -31.82
CA ILE A 110 -41.11 11.10 -32.27
C ILE A 110 -40.07 9.98 -32.47
N HIS A 111 -39.58 9.85 -33.70
CA HIS A 111 -38.48 8.95 -34.04
C HIS A 111 -37.16 9.68 -33.83
N GLY A 112 -36.29 9.10 -33.00
CA GLY A 112 -34.97 9.64 -32.65
C GLY A 112 -33.87 8.62 -32.90
N SER A 113 -32.68 8.92 -32.39
CA SER A 113 -31.59 7.95 -32.23
C SER A 113 -31.60 7.37 -30.82
N ALA A 114 -31.01 6.18 -30.65
CA ALA A 114 -30.82 5.62 -29.34
C ALA A 114 -29.45 6.05 -28.80
N PRO A 115 -29.32 6.37 -27.51
CA PRO A 115 -28.04 6.70 -26.92
C PRO A 115 -27.12 5.48 -26.94
N TYR A 116 -25.81 5.71 -27.07
CA TYR A 116 -24.83 4.64 -27.02
C TYR A 116 -23.60 5.03 -26.20
N LEU A 117 -22.93 4.02 -25.62
CA LEU A 117 -21.69 4.21 -24.90
C LEU A 117 -20.61 4.73 -25.86
N SER A 118 -19.93 5.80 -25.49
CA SER A 118 -18.82 6.35 -26.27
C SER A 118 -17.81 6.98 -25.33
N PHE A 119 -16.52 6.67 -25.52
CA PHE A 119 -15.45 7.25 -24.69
C PHE A 119 -14.75 8.42 -25.37
N ASP A 120 -14.98 8.60 -26.67
CA ASP A 120 -14.37 9.62 -27.50
C ASP A 120 -15.39 10.59 -28.11
N ASN A 121 -16.69 10.42 -27.83
CA ASN A 121 -17.85 11.12 -28.37
C ASN A 121 -18.17 10.84 -29.85
N TRP A 122 -17.46 9.91 -30.51
CA TRP A 122 -17.59 9.71 -31.96
C TRP A 122 -17.87 8.25 -32.27
N ASN A 123 -17.12 7.35 -31.64
CA ASN A 123 -17.20 5.92 -31.90
C ASN A 123 -18.07 5.24 -30.84
N ARG A 124 -18.92 4.33 -31.30
CA ARG A 124 -19.71 3.47 -30.42
C ARG A 124 -18.80 2.44 -29.76
N ALA A 125 -18.81 2.42 -28.43
CA ALA A 125 -18.18 1.39 -27.62
C ALA A 125 -19.18 0.27 -27.32
N TYR A 126 -18.75 -0.97 -27.51
CA TYR A 126 -19.55 -2.17 -27.21
C TYR A 126 -19.17 -2.81 -25.87
N THR A 127 -18.12 -2.32 -25.23
CA THR A 127 -17.56 -2.86 -24.00
C THR A 127 -17.17 -1.75 -23.04
N THR A 128 -17.24 -2.02 -21.74
CA THR A 128 -16.77 -1.15 -20.66
C THR A 128 -15.30 -1.38 -20.31
N GLU A 129 -14.57 -2.21 -21.04
CA GLU A 129 -13.13 -2.45 -20.84
C GLU A 129 -12.29 -1.17 -20.68
N PRO A 130 -12.52 -0.08 -21.45
CA PRO A 130 -11.77 1.17 -21.26
C PRO A 130 -11.93 1.83 -19.88
N LEU A 131 -12.95 1.46 -19.10
CA LEU A 131 -13.15 1.94 -17.72
C LEU A 131 -12.25 1.22 -16.71
N LEU A 132 -11.67 0.07 -17.07
CA LEU A 132 -10.94 -0.80 -16.14
C LEU A 132 -9.46 -0.42 -16.02
N TRP A 133 -9.13 0.86 -16.16
CA TRP A 133 -7.76 1.35 -16.00
C TRP A 133 -7.33 1.38 -14.53
N MET A 134 -6.02 1.27 -14.33
CA MET A 134 -5.35 1.52 -13.05
C MET A 134 -4.38 2.68 -13.23
N ARG A 135 -4.33 3.60 -12.27
CA ARG A 135 -3.44 4.75 -12.29
C ARG A 135 -2.65 4.85 -11.00
N PHE A 136 -1.38 5.16 -11.11
CA PHE A 136 -0.52 5.46 -9.97
C PHE A 136 -0.50 6.97 -9.69
N SER A 137 -0.25 7.36 -8.44
CA SER A 137 -0.17 8.77 -8.03
C SER A 137 0.93 9.58 -8.73
N ASN A 138 1.96 8.90 -9.26
CA ASN A 138 3.00 9.50 -10.11
C ASN A 138 2.55 9.77 -11.57
N GLY A 139 1.31 9.44 -11.92
CA GLY A 139 0.73 9.66 -13.25
C GLY A 139 0.84 8.50 -14.22
N ALA A 140 1.52 7.40 -13.87
CA ALA A 140 1.55 6.20 -14.71
C ALA A 140 0.15 5.58 -14.82
N VAL A 141 -0.27 5.23 -16.04
CA VAL A 141 -1.59 4.64 -16.33
C VAL A 141 -1.40 3.29 -17.01
N TYR A 142 -2.10 2.29 -16.49
CA TYR A 142 -2.18 0.93 -17.03
C TYR A 142 -3.60 0.69 -17.53
N GLN A 143 -3.70 0.15 -18.74
CA GLN A 143 -4.97 -0.16 -19.38
C GLN A 143 -5.05 -1.67 -19.64
N PRO A 144 -6.25 -2.27 -19.68
CA PRO A 144 -6.35 -3.73 -19.81
C PRO A 144 -5.62 -4.30 -21.03
N TYR A 145 -5.74 -3.64 -22.19
CA TYR A 145 -5.17 -4.12 -23.45
C TYR A 145 -3.63 -4.08 -23.51
N ASN A 146 -2.97 -3.39 -22.57
CA ASN A 146 -1.51 -3.26 -22.54
C ASN A 146 -0.88 -3.86 -21.26
N ASP A 147 -1.66 -4.58 -20.46
CA ASP A 147 -1.18 -5.27 -19.28
C ASP A 147 -0.94 -6.76 -19.55
N TYR A 148 0.27 -7.22 -19.22
CA TYR A 148 0.70 -8.63 -19.29
C TYR A 148 1.10 -9.17 -17.91
N SER A 149 0.73 -8.45 -16.86
CA SER A 149 1.06 -8.82 -15.49
C SER A 149 0.41 -10.13 -15.07
N ASN A 150 1.12 -10.89 -14.24
CA ASN A 150 0.63 -12.12 -13.62
C ASN A 150 1.36 -12.38 -12.30
N MET A 151 0.97 -13.41 -11.56
CA MET A 151 1.61 -13.76 -10.28
C MET A 151 3.13 -13.97 -10.38
N ALA A 152 3.63 -14.50 -11.49
CA ALA A 152 5.06 -14.74 -11.69
C ALA A 152 5.80 -13.52 -12.24
N ASN A 153 5.11 -12.65 -12.98
CA ASN A 153 5.64 -11.41 -13.54
C ASN A 153 4.71 -10.22 -13.21
N PRO A 154 4.72 -9.75 -11.95
CA PRO A 154 3.89 -8.63 -11.53
C PRO A 154 4.50 -7.29 -11.93
N ILE A 155 3.69 -6.24 -11.93
CA ILE A 155 4.14 -4.85 -12.04
C ILE A 155 4.85 -4.48 -10.74
N VAL A 156 6.18 -4.38 -10.78
CA VAL A 156 6.97 -3.92 -9.64
C VAL A 156 6.70 -2.43 -9.40
N LEU A 157 6.20 -2.08 -8.22
CA LEU A 157 5.87 -0.69 -7.89
C LEU A 157 7.15 0.15 -7.77
N PRO A 158 7.22 1.34 -8.36
CA PRO A 158 8.37 2.21 -8.22
C PRO A 158 8.44 2.82 -6.81
N ASP A 159 9.60 3.32 -6.39
CA ASP A 159 9.80 3.92 -5.06
C ASP A 159 8.93 5.15 -4.77
N SER A 160 8.29 5.75 -5.78
CA SER A 160 7.32 6.82 -5.56
C SER A 160 5.94 6.31 -5.09
N ILE A 161 5.65 5.02 -5.26
CA ILE A 161 4.34 4.41 -4.98
C ILE A 161 4.44 3.57 -3.73
N LEU A 162 3.78 4.05 -2.69
CA LEU A 162 3.99 3.61 -1.32
C LEU A 162 2.68 3.26 -0.62
N LYS A 163 1.79 4.24 -0.72
CA LYS A 163 0.45 4.32 -0.19
C LYS A 163 -0.41 3.23 -0.83
N VAL A 164 -1.32 2.58 -0.10
CA VAL A 164 -2.48 1.91 -0.73
C VAL A 164 -3.21 2.90 -1.65
N GLY A 165 -3.43 4.14 -1.20
CA GLY A 165 -4.07 5.20 -1.98
C GLY A 165 -3.24 5.77 -3.13
N ASP A 166 -1.98 5.35 -3.29
CA ASP A 166 -1.20 5.68 -4.48
C ASP A 166 -1.62 4.85 -5.70
N VAL A 167 -2.39 3.76 -5.49
CA VAL A 167 -2.98 2.94 -6.55
C VAL A 167 -4.46 3.29 -6.67
N GLN A 168 -4.81 3.90 -7.80
CA GLN A 168 -6.14 4.40 -8.07
C GLN A 168 -6.80 3.61 -9.19
N THR A 169 -8.11 3.44 -9.07
CA THR A 169 -8.97 2.98 -10.16
C THR A 169 -9.96 4.09 -10.48
N ILE A 170 -10.81 3.87 -11.49
CA ILE A 170 -11.90 4.79 -11.79
C ILE A 170 -12.94 4.90 -10.65
N ILE A 171 -12.97 3.94 -9.71
CA ILE A 171 -13.86 3.98 -8.54
C ILE A 171 -13.23 4.93 -7.50
N PRO A 172 -13.87 6.07 -7.21
CA PRO A 172 -13.34 6.97 -6.19
C PRO A 172 -13.36 6.34 -4.80
N ALA A 173 -12.41 6.72 -3.94
CA ALA A 173 -12.28 6.15 -2.59
C ALA A 173 -13.56 6.24 -1.74
N TYR A 174 -14.37 7.30 -1.92
CA TYR A 174 -15.63 7.48 -1.20
C TYR A 174 -16.77 6.55 -1.67
N ASN A 175 -16.66 5.97 -2.87
CA ASN A 175 -17.58 4.98 -3.43
C ASN A 175 -17.00 3.56 -3.41
N TYR A 176 -15.93 3.33 -2.66
CA TYR A 176 -15.25 2.04 -2.66
C TYR A 176 -16.06 0.96 -1.92
N PRO A 177 -16.16 -0.29 -2.42
CA PRO A 177 -15.50 -0.85 -3.61
C PRO A 177 -16.37 -0.88 -4.89
N SER A 178 -17.50 -0.17 -4.93
CA SER A 178 -18.47 -0.30 -6.02
C SER A 178 -19.21 1.01 -6.34
N ILE A 179 -19.35 1.31 -7.62
CA ILE A 179 -20.09 2.47 -8.12
C ILE A 179 -21.04 2.07 -9.25
N SER A 180 -22.20 2.73 -9.33
CA SER A 180 -23.13 2.55 -10.46
C SER A 180 -22.49 3.06 -11.75
N LEU A 181 -22.64 2.31 -12.85
CA LEU A 181 -22.22 2.77 -14.17
C LEU A 181 -22.96 4.05 -14.58
N SER A 182 -24.20 4.25 -14.12
CA SER A 182 -24.95 5.48 -14.36
C SER A 182 -24.20 6.72 -13.89
N ASN A 183 -23.52 6.63 -12.74
CA ASN A 183 -22.79 7.75 -12.18
C ASN A 183 -21.50 8.01 -12.97
N ILE A 184 -20.77 6.96 -13.33
CA ILE A 184 -19.52 7.08 -14.10
C ILE A 184 -19.79 7.60 -15.51
N ILE A 185 -20.79 7.04 -16.21
CA ILE A 185 -21.12 7.41 -17.58
C ILE A 185 -21.64 8.85 -17.63
N ALA A 186 -22.57 9.23 -16.76
CA ALA A 186 -23.12 10.58 -16.74
C ALA A 186 -22.09 11.64 -16.33
N SER A 187 -21.30 11.38 -15.28
CA SER A 187 -20.33 12.37 -14.78
C SER A 187 -19.16 12.64 -15.73
N ASN A 188 -18.83 11.69 -16.61
CA ASN A 188 -17.74 11.83 -17.57
C ASN A 188 -18.22 12.05 -19.01
N ASN A 189 -19.54 12.17 -19.23
CA ASN A 189 -20.16 12.23 -20.55
C ASN A 189 -19.73 11.07 -21.47
N TYR A 190 -19.65 9.84 -20.93
CA TYR A 190 -19.28 8.65 -21.72
C TYR A 190 -20.45 8.08 -22.52
N PHE A 191 -21.20 8.94 -23.18
CA PHE A 191 -22.30 8.57 -24.04
C PHE A 191 -22.40 9.56 -25.19
N ASN A 192 -23.07 9.15 -26.27
CA ASN A 192 -23.44 10.07 -27.33
C ASN A 192 -24.84 9.73 -27.83
N ASP A 193 -25.53 10.75 -28.34
CA ASP A 193 -26.82 10.64 -28.99
C ASP A 193 -26.89 11.63 -30.17
N PHE A 194 -27.33 11.16 -31.34
CA PHE A 194 -27.27 11.97 -32.56
C PHE A 194 -28.34 13.05 -32.64
N ASP A 195 -29.45 12.91 -31.91
CA ASP A 195 -30.55 13.88 -31.84
C ASP A 195 -30.46 14.83 -30.63
N GLY A 196 -29.45 14.65 -29.76
CA GLY A 196 -29.06 15.63 -28.75
C GLY A 196 -29.79 15.52 -27.40
N ASP A 197 -30.34 14.36 -27.06
CA ASP A 197 -30.87 14.10 -25.73
C ASP A 197 -29.77 14.25 -24.65
N GLY A 198 -29.95 15.20 -23.73
CA GLY A 198 -28.91 15.56 -22.74
C GLY A 198 -28.90 14.74 -21.46
N GLU A 199 -29.97 13.99 -21.15
CA GLU A 199 -30.08 13.17 -19.94
C GLU A 199 -30.16 11.69 -20.29
N VAL A 200 -29.04 10.98 -20.08
CA VAL A 200 -28.96 9.52 -20.25
C VAL A 200 -29.00 8.82 -18.90
N ASN A 201 -29.72 7.71 -18.84
CA ASN A 201 -29.67 6.75 -17.74
C ASN A 201 -28.98 5.47 -18.20
N SER A 202 -28.39 4.73 -17.28
CA SER A 202 -27.79 3.42 -17.59
C SER A 202 -27.96 2.44 -16.43
N THR A 203 -27.87 1.15 -16.76
CA THR A 203 -27.84 0.06 -15.78
C THR A 203 -26.41 -0.44 -15.56
N GLY A 204 -26.25 -1.24 -14.51
CA GLY A 204 -25.02 -1.95 -14.20
C GLY A 204 -24.12 -1.26 -13.18
N SER A 205 -23.09 -1.95 -12.76
CA SER A 205 -22.15 -1.50 -11.74
C SER A 205 -20.72 -1.81 -12.13
N LEU A 206 -19.81 -1.05 -11.55
CA LEU A 206 -18.39 -1.29 -11.59
C LEU A 206 -17.92 -1.63 -10.17
N THR A 207 -17.15 -2.68 -10.04
CA THR A 207 -16.61 -3.17 -8.77
C THR A 207 -15.10 -3.34 -8.85
N VAL A 208 -14.42 -3.16 -7.73
CA VAL A 208 -13.01 -3.50 -7.56
C VAL A 208 -12.85 -4.48 -6.40
N THR A 209 -12.02 -5.49 -6.60
CA THR A 209 -11.67 -6.47 -5.55
C THR A 209 -10.16 -6.59 -5.46
N TRP A 210 -9.69 -6.72 -4.22
CA TRP A 210 -8.27 -6.87 -3.93
C TRP A 210 -8.03 -8.19 -3.23
N ARG A 211 -7.00 -8.91 -3.67
CA ARG A 211 -6.50 -10.09 -2.97
C ARG A 211 -5.02 -10.02 -2.72
N ASP A 212 -4.59 -10.57 -1.59
CA ASP A 212 -3.18 -10.78 -1.30
C ASP A 212 -2.63 -12.03 -2.01
N VAL A 213 -1.34 -12.30 -1.82
CA VAL A 213 -0.64 -13.49 -2.35
C VAL A 213 -1.24 -14.82 -1.84
N TYR A 214 -1.94 -14.79 -0.71
CA TYR A 214 -2.60 -15.95 -0.12
C TYR A 214 -4.05 -16.11 -0.59
N ASN A 215 -4.50 -15.27 -1.53
CA ASN A 215 -5.86 -15.23 -2.05
C ASN A 215 -6.92 -14.83 -1.02
N ASN A 216 -6.54 -14.15 0.07
CA ASN A 216 -7.48 -13.53 1.00
C ASN A 216 -8.06 -12.26 0.37
N ASP A 217 -9.37 -12.05 0.52
CA ASP A 217 -10.00 -10.79 0.13
C ASP A 217 -9.65 -9.68 1.13
N ILE A 218 -8.94 -8.66 0.66
CA ILE A 218 -8.51 -7.51 1.46
C ILE A 218 -9.20 -6.21 1.04
N THR A 219 -10.27 -6.30 0.24
CA THR A 219 -10.97 -5.15 -0.34
C THR A 219 -11.46 -4.18 0.74
N ASP A 220 -12.06 -4.69 1.81
CA ASP A 220 -12.52 -3.87 2.94
C ASP A 220 -11.35 -3.26 3.74
N TRP A 221 -10.21 -3.95 3.83
CA TRP A 221 -9.02 -3.38 4.46
C TRP A 221 -8.49 -2.22 3.62
N VAL A 222 -8.37 -2.38 2.29
CA VAL A 222 -7.94 -1.33 1.36
C VAL A 222 -8.83 -0.08 1.47
N LYS A 223 -10.15 -0.26 1.58
CA LYS A 223 -11.11 0.85 1.77
C LYS A 223 -10.77 1.74 2.96
N HIS A 224 -10.37 1.15 4.08
CA HIS A 224 -10.15 1.87 5.34
C HIS A 224 -8.69 2.27 5.59
N ASN A 225 -7.75 1.82 4.75
CA ASN A 225 -6.31 1.95 4.99
C ASN A 225 -5.57 2.62 3.82
N GLN A 226 -6.14 3.67 3.22
CA GLN A 226 -5.54 4.38 2.08
C GLN A 226 -4.15 4.97 2.39
N ASP A 227 -3.88 5.33 3.64
CA ASP A 227 -2.58 5.83 4.10
C ASP A 227 -1.57 4.75 4.52
N ALA A 228 -1.99 3.47 4.56
CA ALA A 228 -1.12 2.38 4.96
C ALA A 228 -0.15 2.01 3.84
N TYR A 229 1.10 1.70 4.21
CA TYR A 229 2.11 1.20 3.28
C TYR A 229 1.76 -0.21 2.80
N PHE A 230 2.05 -0.50 1.54
CA PHE A 230 2.00 -1.88 1.06
C PHE A 230 3.05 -2.75 1.74
N SER A 231 2.66 -3.95 2.18
CA SER A 231 3.60 -4.97 2.63
C SER A 231 4.12 -5.75 1.43
N SER A 232 5.44 -5.83 1.27
CA SER A 232 6.06 -6.72 0.29
C SER A 232 5.86 -8.20 0.61
N VAL A 233 5.50 -8.54 1.85
CA VAL A 233 5.23 -9.92 2.27
C VAL A 233 3.89 -10.41 1.76
N ASN A 234 2.89 -9.53 1.69
CA ASN A 234 1.55 -9.89 1.23
C ASN A 234 1.37 -9.74 -0.29
N GLY A 235 2.40 -9.23 -0.98
CA GLY A 235 2.45 -9.15 -2.44
C GLY A 235 2.95 -10.46 -3.10
N PRO A 236 2.74 -10.62 -4.43
CA PRO A 236 2.01 -9.70 -5.31
C PRO A 236 0.51 -9.63 -4.98
N TYR A 237 -0.06 -8.42 -5.05
CA TYR A 237 -1.49 -8.19 -4.86
C TYR A 237 -2.23 -8.29 -6.20
N GLN A 238 -3.44 -8.83 -6.15
CA GLN A 238 -4.33 -8.97 -7.30
C GLN A 238 -5.42 -7.90 -7.22
N ILE A 239 -5.56 -7.08 -8.25
CA ILE A 239 -6.56 -6.02 -8.33
C ILE A 239 -7.47 -6.34 -9.49
N THR A 240 -8.67 -6.82 -9.21
CA THR A 240 -9.65 -7.14 -10.25
C THR A 240 -10.69 -6.04 -10.32
N ILE A 241 -10.74 -5.35 -11.46
CA ILE A 241 -11.75 -4.35 -11.77
C ILE A 241 -12.73 -5.00 -12.74
N SER A 242 -14.02 -5.00 -12.40
CA SER A 242 -15.04 -5.65 -13.21
C SER A 242 -16.30 -4.82 -13.32
N SER A 243 -16.95 -4.92 -14.48
CA SER A 243 -18.21 -4.25 -14.80
C SER A 243 -19.24 -5.25 -15.26
N THR A 244 -20.50 -5.00 -14.93
CA THR A 244 -21.60 -5.80 -15.45
C THR A 244 -22.01 -5.36 -16.86
N ASN A 245 -22.66 -6.24 -17.60
CA ASN A 245 -23.42 -5.84 -18.79
C ASN A 245 -24.45 -4.76 -18.44
N GLY A 246 -24.80 -3.93 -19.41
CA GLY A 246 -25.81 -2.90 -19.21
C GLY A 246 -26.35 -2.36 -20.52
N TYR A 247 -27.22 -1.36 -20.38
CA TYR A 247 -27.78 -0.62 -21.49
C TYR A 247 -28.03 0.83 -21.08
N LEU A 248 -28.08 1.73 -22.07
CA LEU A 248 -28.44 3.13 -21.91
C LEU A 248 -29.87 3.40 -22.39
N TRP A 249 -30.52 4.43 -21.82
CA TRP A 249 -31.79 4.95 -22.30
C TRP A 249 -31.95 6.44 -21.96
N THR A 250 -32.73 7.15 -22.76
CA THR A 250 -33.13 8.55 -22.54
C THR A 250 -34.59 8.64 -22.09
N ARG A 251 -35.01 9.82 -21.62
CA ARG A 251 -36.39 10.05 -21.15
C ARG A 251 -37.41 10.06 -22.30
N TYR A 252 -36.98 10.51 -23.47
CA TYR A 252 -37.78 10.68 -24.69
C TYR A 252 -37.05 10.00 -25.85
N GLY A 253 -37.70 9.79 -26.99
CA GLY A 253 -37.08 9.14 -28.15
C GLY A 253 -37.31 7.63 -28.23
N LEU A 254 -37.70 7.15 -29.41
CA LEU A 254 -37.72 5.74 -29.75
C LEU A 254 -36.51 5.40 -30.64
N PRO A 255 -35.84 4.26 -30.42
CA PRO A 255 -36.24 3.18 -29.50
C PRO A 255 -35.75 3.39 -28.04
N GLN A 256 -36.65 3.14 -27.08
CA GLN A 256 -36.39 3.35 -25.64
C GLN A 256 -35.52 2.29 -24.93
N ALA A 257 -35.24 1.11 -25.50
CA ALA A 257 -34.26 0.15 -24.96
C ALA A 257 -34.10 -1.12 -25.83
N GLY A 258 -32.96 -1.81 -25.66
CA GLY A 258 -32.81 -3.26 -25.92
C GLY A 258 -31.58 -3.65 -26.74
N GLU A 259 -31.61 -3.38 -28.04
CA GLU A 259 -30.63 -3.95 -29.00
C GLU A 259 -29.61 -2.92 -29.52
N VAL A 260 -29.89 -1.62 -29.41
CA VAL A 260 -29.05 -0.54 -29.97
C VAL A 260 -28.19 0.16 -28.91
N SER A 261 -28.52 0.01 -27.62
CA SER A 261 -27.87 0.73 -26.52
C SER A 261 -27.20 -0.20 -25.52
N ASN A 262 -27.11 -1.50 -25.82
CA ASN A 262 -26.45 -2.48 -24.97
C ASN A 262 -24.92 -2.38 -25.07
N PHE A 263 -24.27 -2.67 -23.95
CA PHE A 263 -22.83 -2.87 -23.87
C PHE A 263 -22.51 -4.10 -23.01
N GLN A 264 -21.39 -4.73 -23.33
CA GLN A 264 -20.85 -5.84 -22.57
C GLN A 264 -20.00 -5.31 -21.42
N GLY A 265 -20.18 -5.92 -20.25
CA GLY A 265 -19.28 -5.79 -19.12
C GLY A 265 -17.94 -6.43 -19.45
N ALA A 266 -16.89 -5.96 -18.78
CA ALA A 266 -15.55 -6.50 -18.87
C ALA A 266 -14.97 -6.73 -17.47
N SER A 267 -13.93 -7.56 -17.38
CA SER A 267 -13.19 -7.80 -16.15
C SER A 267 -11.70 -7.93 -16.47
N HIS A 268 -10.86 -7.25 -15.70
CA HIS A 268 -9.41 -7.32 -15.83
C HIS A 268 -8.75 -7.41 -14.46
N THR A 269 -7.66 -8.17 -14.36
CA THR A 269 -6.90 -8.35 -13.11
C THR A 269 -5.46 -7.89 -13.30
N TYR A 270 -5.06 -6.88 -12.54
CA TYR A 270 -3.67 -6.42 -12.45
C TYR A 270 -2.95 -7.12 -11.30
N TYR A 271 -1.67 -7.43 -11.50
CA TYR A 271 -0.80 -7.98 -10.46
C TYR A 271 0.28 -6.96 -10.13
N ILE A 272 0.32 -6.47 -8.88
CA ILE A 272 1.31 -5.49 -8.44
C ILE A 272 2.19 -6.04 -7.32
N LEU A 273 3.49 -5.75 -7.36
CA LEU A 273 4.44 -6.18 -6.35
C LEU A 273 5.11 -4.95 -5.70
N PRO A 274 4.82 -4.67 -4.43
CA PRO A 274 5.49 -3.60 -3.71
C PRO A 274 6.96 -3.92 -3.46
N VAL A 275 7.78 -2.88 -3.50
CA VAL A 275 9.20 -2.97 -3.23
C VAL A 275 9.44 -2.92 -1.72
N SER A 276 10.13 -3.93 -1.17
CA SER A 276 10.46 -3.95 0.26
C SER A 276 11.39 -2.78 0.63
N ARG A 277 11.07 -2.11 1.74
CA ARG A 277 11.85 -1.02 2.33
C ARG A 277 12.44 -1.37 3.68
N ALA A 278 12.30 -2.62 4.06
CA ALA A 278 12.76 -3.15 5.31
C ALA A 278 14.24 -2.82 5.52
N ARG A 279 14.58 -2.40 6.74
CA ARG A 279 15.96 -2.14 7.13
C ARG A 279 16.23 -2.75 8.49
N ALA A 280 17.36 -3.46 8.59
CA ALA A 280 17.98 -3.72 9.87
C ALA A 280 18.80 -2.48 10.27
N LEU A 281 18.61 -2.01 11.51
CA LEU A 281 19.24 -0.79 12.02
C LEU A 281 20.44 -1.11 12.88
N ARG A 282 20.26 -2.03 13.83
CA ARG A 282 21.26 -2.37 14.85
C ARG A 282 21.09 -3.81 15.30
N ALA A 283 22.17 -4.46 15.70
CA ALA A 283 22.17 -5.76 16.36
C ALA A 283 22.74 -5.63 17.78
N GLN A 284 22.20 -6.37 18.75
CA GLN A 284 22.62 -6.28 20.15
C GLN A 284 22.50 -7.63 20.85
N GLY A 285 23.60 -8.15 21.39
CA GLY A 285 23.57 -9.32 22.26
C GLY A 285 22.61 -9.13 23.45
N LEU A 286 21.93 -10.19 23.87
CA LEU A 286 21.04 -10.12 25.05
C LEU A 286 21.81 -9.73 26.33
N ASN A 287 21.08 -9.28 27.35
CA ASN A 287 21.58 -8.89 28.69
C ASN A 287 22.71 -7.84 28.68
N MET A 288 22.41 -6.64 28.15
CA MET A 288 23.33 -5.49 28.10
C MET A 288 24.56 -5.67 27.19
N GLY A 289 24.47 -6.55 26.18
CA GLY A 289 25.43 -6.55 25.08
C GLY A 289 25.55 -5.17 24.44
N MET A 290 26.75 -4.83 23.97
CA MET A 290 26.97 -3.57 23.27
C MET A 290 26.23 -3.60 21.93
N PRO A 291 25.58 -2.51 21.50
CA PRO A 291 24.80 -2.56 20.28
C PRO A 291 25.65 -2.10 19.08
N TYR A 292 25.52 -2.78 17.94
CA TYR A 292 26.34 -2.61 16.74
C TYR A 292 25.47 -2.19 15.56
N ASP A 293 25.81 -1.07 14.92
CA ASP A 293 25.06 -0.58 13.76
C ASP A 293 25.25 -1.54 12.58
N VAL A 294 24.19 -1.71 11.79
CA VAL A 294 24.24 -2.56 10.60
C VAL A 294 24.95 -1.81 9.47
N SER A 295 26.05 -2.38 9.01
CA SER A 295 26.85 -1.88 7.90
C SER A 295 26.38 -2.47 6.55
N PRO A 296 26.40 -1.66 5.46
CA PRO A 296 26.34 -2.18 4.10
C PRO A 296 27.54 -3.07 3.76
N ASP A 297 28.70 -2.88 4.41
CA ASP A 297 29.77 -3.88 4.38
C ASP A 297 29.42 -5.02 5.33
N THR A 298 28.98 -6.07 4.69
CA THR A 298 28.41 -7.23 5.33
C THR A 298 29.38 -8.07 6.14
N THR A 299 30.68 -7.88 5.93
CA THR A 299 31.75 -8.62 6.64
C THR A 299 32.08 -8.02 8.01
N GLU A 300 31.48 -6.86 8.30
CA GLU A 300 31.65 -6.06 9.52
C GLU A 300 30.39 -6.06 10.40
N ASN A 301 29.43 -6.95 10.16
CA ASN A 301 28.24 -7.04 10.97
C ASN A 301 28.42 -8.03 12.13
N PHE A 302 27.85 -7.67 13.28
CA PHE A 302 27.71 -8.57 14.43
C PHE A 302 26.83 -9.79 14.07
N PRO A 303 27.00 -10.97 14.68
CA PRO A 303 28.19 -11.39 15.41
C PRO A 303 29.26 -11.94 14.48
N THR A 304 30.53 -11.84 14.89
CA THR A 304 31.64 -12.56 14.24
C THR A 304 32.16 -13.72 15.07
N THR A 305 31.77 -13.78 16.34
CA THR A 305 32.03 -14.87 17.27
C THR A 305 30.71 -15.51 17.71
N GLY A 306 30.70 -16.81 17.97
CA GLY A 306 29.47 -17.51 18.33
C GLY A 306 29.67 -18.66 19.31
N GLY A 307 28.56 -19.14 19.85
CA GLY A 307 28.46 -20.27 20.74
C GLY A 307 26.99 -20.68 20.85
N ASP A 308 26.74 -21.96 21.14
CA ASP A 308 25.39 -22.49 21.19
C ASP A 308 24.54 -21.82 22.28
N GLY A 309 23.33 -21.39 21.95
CA GLY A 309 22.42 -20.70 22.87
C GLY A 309 22.75 -19.23 23.12
N LEU A 310 23.75 -18.65 22.44
CA LEU A 310 23.91 -17.20 22.37
C LEU A 310 22.79 -16.61 21.53
N ALA A 311 22.25 -15.48 21.99
CA ALA A 311 21.12 -14.83 21.35
C ALA A 311 21.31 -13.31 21.31
N TYR A 312 20.70 -12.68 20.31
CA TYR A 312 20.75 -11.24 20.12
C TYR A 312 19.46 -10.71 19.49
N HIS A 313 19.22 -9.42 19.69
CA HIS A 313 18.13 -8.69 19.06
C HIS A 313 18.62 -7.96 17.80
N LEU A 314 17.87 -8.09 16.72
CA LEU A 314 17.95 -7.27 15.52
C LEU A 314 16.82 -6.24 15.55
N TYR A 315 17.18 -4.97 15.47
CA TYR A 315 16.25 -3.85 15.47
C TYR A 315 15.86 -3.51 14.02
N LEU A 316 14.57 -3.53 13.75
CA LEU A 316 14.01 -3.44 12.41
C LEU A 316 13.28 -2.11 12.18
N ARG A 317 13.21 -1.70 10.93
CA ARG A 317 12.35 -0.61 10.45
C ARG A 317 11.65 -1.03 9.19
N ASP A 318 10.39 -0.60 9.04
CA ASP A 318 9.59 -0.84 7.84
C ASP A 318 9.37 -2.35 7.53
N ILE A 319 9.48 -3.20 8.55
CA ILE A 319 9.16 -4.64 8.55
C ILE A 319 8.94 -5.12 9.98
N SER A 320 8.00 -6.05 10.20
CA SER A 320 7.81 -6.68 11.52
C SER A 320 8.70 -7.92 11.72
N PRO A 321 9.03 -8.31 12.96
CA PRO A 321 9.74 -9.57 13.22
C PRO A 321 9.02 -10.80 12.62
N GLU A 322 7.69 -10.83 12.70
CA GLU A 322 6.84 -11.89 12.15
C GLU A 322 6.96 -11.97 10.62
N GLU A 323 7.00 -10.82 9.95
CA GLU A 323 7.22 -10.74 8.51
C GLU A 323 8.60 -11.30 8.12
N VAL A 324 9.66 -10.98 8.88
CA VAL A 324 11.00 -11.54 8.63
C VAL A 324 11.00 -13.07 8.81
N ILE A 325 10.33 -13.57 9.84
CA ILE A 325 10.18 -15.03 10.07
C ILE A 325 9.38 -15.68 8.93
N ALA A 326 8.33 -15.03 8.44
CA ALA A 326 7.55 -15.56 7.32
C ALA A 326 8.34 -15.61 6.00
N ILE A 327 9.27 -14.66 5.77
CA ILE A 327 10.14 -14.62 4.58
C ILE A 327 11.26 -15.67 4.65
N ASN A 328 11.90 -15.80 5.81
CA ASN A 328 13.15 -16.55 5.96
C ASN A 328 12.96 -17.95 6.58
N GLY A 329 11.79 -18.20 7.18
CA GLY A 329 11.52 -19.37 8.02
C GLY A 329 12.00 -19.17 9.45
N ALA A 330 11.43 -19.96 10.37
CA ALA A 330 11.81 -19.92 11.79
C ALA A 330 13.21 -20.51 12.06
N THR A 331 13.75 -21.29 11.12
CA THR A 331 15.10 -21.87 11.17
C THR A 331 15.85 -21.46 9.92
N VAL A 332 17.01 -20.81 10.10
CA VAL A 332 17.84 -20.29 9.01
C VAL A 332 19.18 -21.01 9.02
N HIS A 333 19.55 -21.57 7.87
CA HIS A 333 20.84 -22.22 7.67
C HIS A 333 21.83 -21.27 7.00
N ALA A 334 23.12 -21.51 7.21
CA ALA A 334 24.17 -20.74 6.58
C ALA A 334 24.10 -20.91 5.05
N VAL A 335 24.33 -19.82 4.31
CA VAL A 335 24.47 -19.87 2.85
C VAL A 335 25.87 -20.36 2.43
N GLU A 336 26.81 -20.37 3.37
CA GLU A 336 28.17 -20.87 3.23
C GLU A 336 28.67 -21.31 4.61
N GLY A 337 29.36 -22.44 4.70
CA GLY A 337 29.81 -23.03 5.97
C GLY A 337 28.83 -24.05 6.55
N GLU A 338 29.25 -24.75 7.60
CA GLU A 338 28.53 -25.87 8.20
C GLU A 338 28.63 -25.88 9.74
N GLY A 339 27.71 -26.62 10.35
CA GLY A 339 27.67 -26.90 11.79
C GLY A 339 26.84 -25.92 12.61
N VAL A 340 26.44 -24.76 12.05
CA VAL A 340 25.66 -23.74 12.77
C VAL A 340 24.37 -23.43 12.02
N TYR A 341 23.29 -23.21 12.77
CA TYR A 341 22.04 -22.66 12.26
C TYR A 341 21.45 -21.66 13.25
N LEU A 342 20.48 -20.87 12.80
CA LEU A 342 19.80 -19.86 13.61
C LEU A 342 18.35 -20.23 13.82
N THR A 343 17.79 -19.85 14.96
CA THR A 343 16.33 -19.79 15.15
C THR A 343 15.89 -18.35 15.33
N LEU A 344 14.78 -18.01 14.69
CA LEU A 344 14.18 -16.68 14.72
C LEU A 344 12.91 -16.67 15.57
N SER A 345 12.78 -15.68 16.44
CA SER A 345 11.59 -15.45 17.27
C SER A 345 11.26 -13.96 17.35
N ALA A 346 9.99 -13.63 17.54
CA ALA A 346 9.55 -12.25 17.71
C ALA A 346 9.59 -11.85 19.20
N ASP A 347 10.29 -10.76 19.53
CA ASP A 347 10.17 -10.04 20.82
C ASP A 347 9.70 -8.61 20.56
N ARG A 348 8.38 -8.40 20.66
CA ARG A 348 7.73 -7.10 20.46
C ARG A 348 8.10 -6.50 19.10
N ASN A 349 8.97 -5.48 19.10
CA ASN A 349 9.41 -4.77 17.89
C ASN A 349 10.84 -5.16 17.47
N LYS A 350 11.34 -6.30 17.95
CA LYS A 350 12.70 -6.79 17.71
C LYS A 350 12.62 -8.24 17.26
N LEU A 351 13.52 -8.62 16.35
CA LEU A 351 13.72 -10.01 15.98
C LEU A 351 14.80 -10.58 16.90
N GLU A 352 14.46 -11.58 17.71
CA GLU A 352 15.44 -12.34 18.46
C GLU A 352 16.02 -13.45 17.56
N ILE A 353 17.34 -13.56 17.56
CA ILE A 353 18.10 -14.51 16.76
C ILE A 353 18.96 -15.31 17.74
N THR A 354 18.74 -16.62 17.81
CA THR A 354 19.52 -17.54 18.64
C THR A 354 20.40 -18.43 17.78
N LEU A 355 21.67 -18.55 18.14
CA LEU A 355 22.67 -19.38 17.48
C LEU A 355 22.63 -20.80 18.04
N HIS A 356 22.63 -21.80 17.16
CA HIS A 356 22.71 -23.22 17.52
C HIS A 356 23.86 -23.88 16.79
N GLY A 357 24.59 -24.77 17.45
CA GLY A 357 25.72 -25.44 16.82
C GLY A 357 26.44 -26.44 17.72
N PRO A 358 27.74 -26.68 17.51
CA PRO A 358 28.45 -27.70 18.26
C PRO A 358 28.52 -27.39 19.76
N ILE A 359 28.28 -28.40 20.58
CA ILE A 359 28.32 -28.32 22.05
C ILE A 359 29.16 -29.44 22.68
N ILE A 360 29.63 -29.19 23.91
CA ILE A 360 30.31 -30.20 24.72
C ILE A 360 29.28 -30.99 25.52
N VAL A 361 29.28 -32.31 25.32
CA VAL A 361 28.47 -33.22 26.13
C VAL A 361 29.37 -34.01 27.06
N LYS A 362 29.18 -33.82 28.37
CA LYS A 362 29.89 -34.54 29.43
C LYS A 362 29.10 -35.75 29.89
N SER A 363 29.77 -36.89 30.04
CA SER A 363 29.16 -38.09 30.61
C SER A 363 29.08 -37.99 32.13
N LYS A 364 27.99 -38.50 32.72
CA LYS A 364 27.89 -38.72 34.18
C LYS A 364 28.76 -39.89 34.67
N LYS A 365 29.23 -40.75 33.76
CA LYS A 365 30.07 -41.91 34.10
C LYS A 365 31.52 -41.47 34.31
N HIS A 366 32.12 -41.96 35.39
CA HIS A 366 33.52 -41.69 35.71
C HIS A 366 34.46 -42.18 34.58
N LYS A 367 35.47 -41.39 34.21
CA LYS A 367 36.48 -41.66 33.17
C LYS A 367 36.03 -41.65 31.70
N VAL A 368 34.77 -41.34 31.39
CA VAL A 368 34.36 -41.14 29.98
C VAL A 368 34.75 -39.74 29.54
N LYS A 369 35.50 -39.65 28.43
CA LYS A 369 35.94 -38.38 27.86
C LYS A 369 34.73 -37.57 27.36
N PRO A 370 34.72 -36.23 27.52
CA PRO A 370 33.75 -35.37 26.86
C PRO A 370 33.79 -35.56 25.35
N ARG A 371 32.65 -35.39 24.69
CA ARG A 371 32.56 -35.44 23.22
C ARG A 371 31.89 -34.19 22.68
N LEU A 372 32.14 -33.91 21.40
CA LEU A 372 31.43 -32.90 20.64
C LEU A 372 30.13 -33.49 20.09
N GLU A 373 29.04 -32.73 20.17
CA GLU A 373 27.76 -33.03 19.54
C GLU A 373 27.34 -31.84 18.69
N GLY A 374 26.54 -32.04 17.63
CA GLY A 374 26.18 -30.97 16.68
C GLY A 374 27.15 -30.82 15.49
N GLY A 375 28.09 -31.74 15.31
CA GLY A 375 29.01 -31.74 14.17
C GLY A 375 30.25 -30.86 14.37
N ASN A 376 30.88 -30.45 13.27
CA ASN A 376 32.08 -29.62 13.29
C ASN A 376 31.75 -28.23 12.76
N PHE A 377 32.32 -27.20 13.39
CA PHE A 377 32.15 -25.82 12.93
C PHE A 377 33.11 -25.49 11.79
N SER A 378 32.61 -24.80 10.77
CA SER A 378 33.40 -23.98 9.86
C SER A 378 32.87 -22.54 9.86
N PRO A 379 33.70 -21.53 9.50
CA PRO A 379 33.20 -20.17 9.31
C PRO A 379 31.94 -20.16 8.44
N SER A 380 30.92 -19.46 8.91
CA SER A 380 29.56 -19.58 8.38
C SER A 380 28.96 -18.22 8.08
N ARG A 381 28.43 -18.04 6.87
CA ARG A 381 27.77 -16.79 6.45
C ARG A 381 26.27 -16.97 6.45
N PHE A 382 25.57 -16.02 7.06
CA PHE A 382 24.12 -16.00 7.15
C PHE A 382 23.55 -14.78 6.44
N VAL A 383 22.41 -14.94 5.80
CA VAL A 383 21.69 -13.89 5.11
C VAL A 383 20.21 -14.00 5.46
N LEU A 384 19.63 -12.90 5.94
CA LEU A 384 18.20 -12.69 6.11
C LEU A 384 17.73 -11.73 5.02
N TYR A 385 16.59 -12.04 4.42
CA TYR A 385 16.00 -11.29 3.33
C TYR A 385 14.78 -10.49 3.80
N ALA A 386 14.54 -9.40 3.06
CA ALA A 386 13.47 -8.44 3.27
C ALA A 386 12.24 -8.72 2.40
N ASP A 387 12.32 -9.68 1.49
CA ASP A 387 11.31 -10.01 0.49
C ASP A 387 11.32 -11.51 0.17
N ARG A 388 10.18 -12.06 -0.27
CA ARG A 388 10.03 -13.49 -0.57
C ARG A 388 10.85 -13.99 -1.74
N SER A 389 11.16 -13.12 -2.70
CA SER A 389 12.02 -13.50 -3.83
C SER A 389 13.50 -13.57 -3.47
N HIS A 390 13.84 -13.27 -2.20
CA HIS A 390 15.21 -13.21 -1.68
C HIS A 390 16.10 -12.31 -2.54
N SER A 391 15.52 -11.25 -3.12
CA SER A 391 16.23 -10.29 -3.97
C SER A 391 16.83 -9.13 -3.17
N LYS A 392 16.33 -8.88 -1.96
CA LYS A 392 16.74 -7.80 -1.07
C LYS A 392 17.24 -8.37 0.25
N VAL A 393 18.53 -8.20 0.50
CA VAL A 393 19.14 -8.54 1.79
C VAL A 393 18.66 -7.56 2.85
N LEU A 394 18.12 -8.08 3.95
CA LEU A 394 17.77 -7.34 5.15
C LEU A 394 18.97 -7.22 6.09
N TYR A 395 19.65 -8.34 6.31
CA TYR A 395 20.75 -8.45 7.25
C TYR A 395 21.65 -9.62 6.89
N GLN A 396 22.96 -9.45 6.99
CA GLN A 396 23.90 -10.56 6.80
C GLN A 396 25.16 -10.36 7.64
N PHE A 397 25.74 -11.47 8.07
CA PHE A 397 26.93 -11.51 8.91
C PHE A 397 27.72 -12.81 8.68
N GLU A 398 28.96 -12.83 9.14
CA GLU A 398 29.87 -13.98 9.05
C GLU A 398 30.38 -14.38 10.44
N LEU A 399 30.01 -15.57 10.89
CA LEU A 399 30.59 -16.19 12.07
C LEU A 399 31.94 -16.80 11.72
N LYS A 400 33.01 -16.25 12.31
CA LYS A 400 34.40 -16.62 12.05
C LYS A 400 34.94 -17.59 13.10
N ASP A 401 34.54 -17.37 14.35
CA ASP A 401 35.02 -18.13 15.51
C ASP A 401 33.85 -18.75 16.27
N TRP A 402 33.99 -20.03 16.62
CA TRP A 402 33.02 -20.74 17.46
C TRP A 402 33.63 -21.16 18.79
N PHE A 403 32.93 -20.86 19.87
CA PHE A 403 33.30 -21.14 21.23
C PHE A 403 32.49 -22.31 21.78
N LEU A 404 33.19 -23.21 22.47
CA LEU A 404 32.60 -24.26 23.29
C LEU A 404 32.80 -23.90 24.75
N ASN A 405 31.69 -23.92 25.51
CA ASN A 405 31.73 -23.73 26.95
C ASN A 405 32.07 -25.05 27.65
N TYR A 406 33.31 -25.22 28.11
CA TYR A 406 33.66 -26.38 28.91
C TYR A 406 33.13 -26.24 30.33
N GLY A 407 32.96 -25.04 30.87
CA GLY A 407 32.57 -24.80 32.26
C GLY A 407 33.78 -24.67 33.20
N PRO A 408 33.53 -24.50 34.51
CA PRO A 408 34.57 -24.29 35.52
C PRO A 408 35.46 -25.52 35.69
N VAL A 409 36.76 -25.26 35.89
CA VAL A 409 37.78 -26.30 36.05
C VAL A 409 38.68 -25.99 37.24
N LEU A 410 38.80 -26.95 38.16
CA LEU A 410 39.78 -26.93 39.25
C LEU A 410 41.20 -27.01 38.70
N SER A 411 42.06 -26.07 39.09
CA SER A 411 43.49 -26.13 38.78
C SER A 411 44.16 -27.24 39.58
N THR A 412 44.78 -28.20 38.89
CA THR A 412 45.55 -29.29 39.55
C THR A 412 47.03 -29.31 39.11
N GLY A 413 47.49 -28.25 38.45
CA GLY A 413 48.86 -28.12 37.95
C GLY A 413 48.96 -27.48 36.56
N PRO A 414 50.20 -27.27 36.05
CA PRO A 414 50.44 -26.64 34.75
C PRO A 414 49.75 -27.38 33.59
N GLY A 415 49.09 -26.64 32.69
CA GLY A 415 48.44 -27.20 31.51
C GLY A 415 47.07 -27.86 31.73
N THR A 416 46.52 -27.82 32.95
CA THR A 416 45.21 -28.40 33.27
C THR A 416 44.09 -27.86 32.38
N TYR A 417 44.05 -26.55 32.14
CA TYR A 417 43.04 -25.88 31.32
C TYR A 417 43.19 -26.22 29.83
N THR A 418 44.40 -26.14 29.31
CA THR A 418 44.72 -26.42 27.90
C THR A 418 44.29 -27.84 27.50
N SER A 419 44.53 -28.81 28.38
CA SER A 419 44.17 -30.21 28.17
C SER A 419 42.67 -30.44 27.93
N LYS A 420 41.80 -29.53 28.40
CA LYS A 420 40.34 -29.67 28.25
C LYS A 420 39.86 -29.41 26.83
N CYS A 421 40.58 -28.60 26.06
CA CYS A 421 40.20 -28.28 24.69
C CYS A 421 40.73 -29.30 23.67
N TYR A 422 41.83 -30.00 23.98
CA TYR A 422 42.42 -31.02 23.10
C TYR A 422 41.54 -32.26 22.88
N TYR A 423 40.44 -32.42 23.61
CA TYR A 423 39.44 -33.46 23.33
C TYR A 423 38.65 -33.19 22.04
N PHE A 424 38.65 -31.95 21.56
CA PHE A 424 37.82 -31.52 20.44
C PHE A 424 38.71 -31.07 19.28
N GLU A 425 38.59 -31.77 18.15
CA GLU A 425 39.46 -31.54 17.00
C GLU A 425 39.36 -30.10 16.48
N GLY A 426 40.52 -29.44 16.38
CA GLY A 426 40.61 -28.06 15.89
C GLY A 426 40.22 -26.98 16.91
N TYR A 427 39.96 -27.35 18.17
CA TYR A 427 39.73 -26.40 19.25
C TYR A 427 40.95 -26.24 20.15
N TRP A 428 41.16 -25.03 20.61
CA TRP A 428 42.26 -24.66 21.52
C TRP A 428 41.70 -23.85 22.69
N LEU A 429 42.47 -23.78 23.78
CA LEU A 429 42.16 -22.85 24.85
C LEU A 429 42.18 -21.42 24.30
N ALA A 430 41.15 -20.63 24.59
CA ALA A 430 41.04 -19.26 24.12
C ALA A 430 42.21 -18.39 24.61
N GLN A 431 42.78 -17.61 23.70
CA GLN A 431 43.74 -16.55 24.05
C GLN A 431 42.98 -15.29 24.47
N GLU A 432 43.67 -14.36 25.12
CA GLU A 432 43.13 -13.06 25.54
C GLU A 432 42.47 -12.35 24.36
N ASN A 433 43.17 -12.25 23.24
CA ASN A 433 42.69 -11.62 22.01
C ASN A 433 41.56 -12.39 21.29
N ASN A 434 41.01 -13.45 21.89
CA ASN A 434 39.78 -14.09 21.41
C ASN A 434 38.60 -13.71 22.28
N LEU A 435 38.89 -13.30 23.51
CA LEU A 435 37.91 -13.00 24.52
C LEU A 435 37.72 -11.49 24.68
N SER A 436 38.81 -10.72 24.79
CA SER A 436 38.75 -9.29 25.06
C SER A 436 40.04 -8.57 24.62
N THR A 437 39.95 -7.25 24.48
CA THR A 437 41.09 -6.35 24.29
C THR A 437 41.35 -5.45 25.50
N PHE A 438 40.54 -5.55 26.57
CA PHE A 438 40.58 -4.64 27.71
C PHE A 438 41.45 -5.19 28.85
N TYR A 439 42.52 -4.50 29.22
CA TYR A 439 43.39 -4.85 30.36
C TYR A 439 43.13 -3.94 31.56
N GLN A 440 43.17 -4.50 32.77
CA GLN A 440 43.09 -3.72 34.00
C GLN A 440 44.44 -3.06 34.32
N ASP A 441 44.74 -1.91 33.71
CA ASP A 441 45.88 -1.04 34.10
C ASP A 441 45.52 0.46 34.01
N GLY A 442 45.07 1.02 35.13
CA GLY A 442 45.43 2.39 35.55
C GLY A 442 44.80 3.64 34.91
N GLY A 443 43.80 3.58 34.03
CA GLY A 443 43.21 4.81 33.48
C GLY A 443 41.85 4.61 32.81
N TRP A 444 40.99 5.63 32.91
CA TRP A 444 39.58 5.65 32.49
C TRP A 444 39.31 4.94 31.16
N GLY A 445 38.27 4.09 31.19
CA GLY A 445 37.94 3.09 30.19
C GLY A 445 37.94 3.56 28.75
N GLN A 446 38.61 2.78 27.89
CA GLN A 446 38.44 2.90 26.45
C GLN A 446 37.08 2.34 26.03
N THR A 447 36.46 3.03 25.07
CA THR A 447 35.11 2.78 24.54
C THR A 447 35.10 2.02 23.22
N THR A 448 36.25 1.58 22.69
CA THR A 448 36.31 0.87 21.42
C THR A 448 36.01 -0.61 21.61
N VAL A 449 34.73 -0.94 21.56
CA VAL A 449 34.22 -2.31 21.49
C VAL A 449 34.21 -2.71 20.02
N GLY A 450 35.24 -3.46 19.61
CA GLY A 450 35.35 -3.99 18.25
C GLY A 450 34.79 -5.41 18.15
N LEU A 451 34.35 -5.79 16.94
CA LEU A 451 34.02 -7.16 16.58
C LEU A 451 35.27 -8.05 16.62
N GLY A 452 35.06 -9.37 16.70
CA GLY A 452 36.12 -10.39 16.68
C GLY A 452 36.57 -10.84 18.07
N TYR A 453 35.97 -10.32 19.13
CA TYR A 453 36.29 -10.68 20.51
C TYR A 453 35.01 -11.04 21.27
N PHE A 454 35.01 -12.23 21.89
CA PHE A 454 33.81 -12.83 22.46
C PHE A 454 33.08 -11.96 23.49
N PHE A 455 33.79 -11.43 24.49
CA PHE A 455 33.18 -10.58 25.52
C PHE A 455 32.87 -9.17 25.01
N ASN A 456 33.57 -8.68 23.99
CA ASN A 456 33.23 -7.40 23.37
C ASN A 456 31.88 -7.49 22.65
N GLU A 457 31.67 -8.59 21.93
CA GLU A 457 30.44 -8.87 21.18
C GLU A 457 29.26 -9.18 22.13
N TRP A 458 29.45 -10.13 23.05
CA TRP A 458 28.35 -10.72 23.82
C TRP A 458 28.22 -10.19 25.25
N GLY A 459 29.18 -9.42 25.74
CA GLY A 459 29.20 -8.93 27.12
C GLY A 459 29.42 -10.04 28.16
N SER A 460 28.98 -9.80 29.39
CA SER A 460 29.14 -10.72 30.53
C SER A 460 27.99 -11.74 30.71
N ARG A 461 26.93 -11.67 29.89
CA ARG A 461 25.78 -12.59 29.94
C ARG A 461 25.15 -12.79 28.55
N GLY A 462 25.81 -13.53 27.67
CA GLY A 462 25.22 -13.86 26.36
C GLY A 462 24.25 -15.04 26.43
N GLY A 463 22.94 -14.82 26.31
CA GLY A 463 21.95 -15.92 26.25
C GLY A 463 22.01 -16.86 27.47
N THR A 464 22.24 -18.16 27.24
CA THR A 464 22.38 -19.18 28.29
C THR A 464 23.76 -19.20 28.97
N TRP A 465 24.71 -18.40 28.49
CA TRP A 465 26.08 -18.39 29.00
C TRP A 465 26.21 -17.44 30.18
N ASN A 466 26.53 -18.00 31.35
CA ASN A 466 26.92 -17.21 32.51
C ASN A 466 28.43 -16.88 32.43
N LEU A 467 28.75 -15.70 31.88
CA LEU A 467 30.13 -15.22 31.72
C LEU A 467 30.56 -14.26 32.83
N GLU A 468 29.83 -14.23 33.95
CA GLU A 468 30.27 -13.54 35.15
C GLU A 468 31.40 -14.29 35.86
N GLN A 469 31.49 -15.61 35.63
CA GLN A 469 32.61 -16.39 36.14
C GLN A 469 33.90 -16.06 35.38
N PRO A 470 35.03 -15.88 36.09
CA PRO A 470 36.34 -15.65 35.50
C PRO A 470 36.68 -16.69 34.45
N THR A 471 37.00 -16.27 33.24
CA THR A 471 37.36 -17.18 32.14
C THR A 471 38.87 -17.19 31.94
N VAL A 472 39.51 -18.35 32.07
CA VAL A 472 40.97 -18.46 31.92
C VAL A 472 41.40 -18.36 30.46
N THR A 473 42.54 -17.72 30.25
CA THR A 473 43.17 -17.53 28.95
C THR A 473 44.40 -18.41 28.80
N ALA A 474 44.85 -18.65 27.57
CA ALA A 474 46.02 -19.48 27.30
C ALA A 474 47.33 -18.96 27.90
N SER A 475 47.45 -17.67 28.20
CA SER A 475 48.62 -17.08 28.86
C SER A 475 48.63 -17.24 30.38
N GLY A 476 47.51 -17.65 30.98
CA GLY A 476 47.34 -17.72 32.43
C GLY A 476 46.70 -16.48 33.06
N SER A 477 46.22 -15.50 32.28
CA SER A 477 45.31 -14.45 32.76
C SER A 477 43.85 -14.92 32.81
N VAL A 478 42.96 -14.16 33.44
CA VAL A 478 41.50 -14.36 33.41
C VAL A 478 40.76 -13.17 32.82
N VAL A 479 39.62 -13.42 32.20
CA VAL A 479 38.66 -12.39 31.76
C VAL A 479 37.46 -12.40 32.69
N VAL A 480 37.17 -11.26 33.33
CA VAL A 480 36.03 -11.05 34.23
C VAL A 480 35.28 -9.80 33.78
N GLY A 481 33.99 -9.94 33.45
CA GLY A 481 33.18 -8.81 32.98
C GLY A 481 33.76 -8.15 31.72
N GLY A 482 34.43 -8.93 30.87
CA GLY A 482 35.13 -8.44 29.68
C GLY A 482 36.50 -7.80 29.95
N MET A 483 37.02 -7.77 31.17
CA MET A 483 38.36 -7.25 31.49
C MET A 483 39.37 -8.36 31.77
N ILE A 484 40.54 -8.26 31.17
CA ILE A 484 41.70 -9.14 31.38
C ILE A 484 42.43 -8.72 32.66
N ARG A 485 42.70 -9.71 33.52
CA ARG A 485 43.29 -9.56 34.85
C ARG A 485 44.23 -10.74 35.17
N PRO A 486 45.17 -10.60 36.13
CA PRO A 486 45.92 -11.74 36.66
C PRO A 486 44.99 -12.80 37.23
N LEU A 487 45.35 -14.08 37.10
CA LEU A 487 44.58 -15.20 37.65
C LEU A 487 44.59 -15.15 39.18
N THR A 488 43.41 -14.94 39.77
CA THR A 488 43.20 -14.93 41.23
C THR A 488 42.18 -15.97 41.70
N ASP A 489 41.56 -16.70 40.77
CA ASP A 489 40.42 -17.58 41.06
C ASP A 489 40.80 -19.06 40.93
N ASP A 490 40.37 -19.86 41.91
CA ASP A 490 40.71 -21.28 41.99
C ASP A 490 39.99 -22.16 40.95
N ASN A 491 38.91 -21.65 40.32
CA ASN A 491 38.02 -22.40 39.44
C ASN A 491 37.53 -21.61 38.22
N PRO A 492 38.43 -21.10 37.36
CA PRO A 492 38.00 -20.32 36.21
C PRO A 492 37.23 -21.20 35.20
N ASN A 493 36.30 -20.57 34.49
CA ASN A 493 35.65 -21.14 33.33
C ASN A 493 36.65 -21.35 32.20
N VAL A 494 36.51 -22.46 31.48
CA VAL A 494 37.32 -22.78 30.29
C VAL A 494 36.46 -22.64 29.04
N LEU A 495 36.88 -21.74 28.15
CA LEU A 495 36.32 -21.63 26.81
C LEU A 495 37.32 -22.17 25.79
N CYS A 496 36.84 -23.09 24.95
CA CYS A 496 37.60 -23.62 23.83
C CYS A 496 37.14 -22.95 22.55
N VAL A 497 38.07 -22.45 21.74
CA VAL A 497 37.75 -21.73 20.50
C VAL A 497 38.31 -22.47 19.30
N LYS A 498 37.52 -22.53 18.23
CA LYS A 498 37.98 -22.92 16.90
C LYS A 498 37.98 -21.69 16.00
N LYS A 499 39.18 -21.33 15.53
CA LYS A 499 39.41 -20.17 14.66
C LYS A 499 39.37 -20.55 13.18
N ARG A 500 39.17 -19.53 12.35
CA ARG A 500 39.55 -19.51 10.92
C ARG A 500 40.91 -20.19 10.70
N ARG A 501 40.97 -21.28 9.92
CA ARG A 501 42.18 -21.56 9.15
C ARG A 501 42.21 -20.48 8.08
N MET A 502 43.17 -19.55 8.14
CA MET A 502 43.46 -18.69 7.00
C MET A 502 43.88 -19.61 5.85
N ILE A 503 42.93 -19.98 5.00
CA ILE A 503 43.26 -20.43 3.65
C ILE A 503 43.87 -19.19 3.03
N HIS A 504 45.20 -19.15 2.93
CA HIS A 504 45.86 -18.27 1.98
C HIS A 504 45.19 -18.56 0.64
N ARG A 505 44.40 -17.60 0.13
CA ARG A 505 44.03 -17.66 -1.28
C ARG A 505 45.34 -17.61 -2.08
N PRO A 506 45.49 -18.48 -3.09
CA PRO A 506 46.73 -18.60 -3.87
C PRO A 506 47.13 -17.28 -4.55
#